data_AF-A0A4Y2D590-F1
#
_entry.id   AF-A0A4Y2D590-F1
#
_cell.length_a   1.000
_cell.length_b   1.000
_cell.length_c   1.000
_cell.angle_alpha   90.00
_cell.angle_beta   90.00
_cell.angle_gamma   90.00
#
_symmetry.space_group_name_H-M   'P 1'
#
loop_
_entity.id
_entity.type
_entity.pdbx_description
1 polymer ?
#
loop_
_entity_poly.entity_id
_entity_poly.type
_entity_poly.pdbx_seq_one_letter_code
_entity_poly.pdbx_strand_id
1 'polypeptide(L)'
;MNALSTLWGYANNSPRGNYMEDLISGLNFHLLNEKDSEPTYQHRNAKGWLDLKLVKGVNLARTTSWKVRDELNLSDHKYIHTQLGISVQSRTYTRCETAYGGHRKFSRCISGKKFAKSNNY
;
A
#
# COMPACT_ATOMS: atom_id res chain seq x y z
N MET A 1 4.87 -4.98 -14.51
CA MET A 1 4.87 -4.10 -15.70
C MET A 1 6.13 -4.40 -16.50
N ASN A 2 6.01 -4.95 -17.71
CA ASN A 2 7.19 -5.36 -18.49
C ASN A 2 7.86 -4.15 -19.16
N ALA A 3 8.38 -3.24 -18.33
CA ALA A 3 8.99 -1.96 -18.68
C ALA A 3 10.37 -1.88 -18.02
N LEU A 4 11.36 -1.47 -18.81
CA LEU A 4 12.75 -1.38 -18.34
C LEU A 4 13.02 0.08 -17.99
N SER A 5 13.51 0.35 -16.79
CA SER A 5 13.93 1.68 -16.37
C SER A 5 15.08 1.57 -15.38
N THR A 6 15.98 2.53 -15.49
CA THR A 6 17.06 2.76 -14.55
C THR A 6 16.58 3.16 -13.15
N LEU A 7 15.34 3.65 -13.01
CA LEU A 7 14.75 4.01 -11.71
C LEU A 7 14.48 2.81 -10.80
N TRP A 8 14.20 1.63 -11.37
CA TRP A 8 13.89 0.42 -10.60
C TRP A 8 14.86 -0.75 -10.87
N GLY A 9 16.08 -0.47 -11.34
CA GLY A 9 17.18 -1.44 -11.31
C GLY A 9 17.73 -1.92 -12.66
N TYR A 10 17.19 -1.46 -13.80
CA TYR A 10 17.78 -1.80 -15.10
C TYR A 10 18.97 -0.89 -15.47
N ALA A 11 19.81 -1.35 -16.39
CA ALA A 11 20.94 -0.56 -16.90
C ALA A 11 20.50 0.55 -17.88
N ASN A 12 19.35 0.37 -18.53
CA ASN A 12 18.80 1.27 -19.52
C ASN A 12 17.28 1.35 -19.44
N ASN A 13 16.76 2.41 -20.05
CA ASN A 13 15.33 2.60 -20.19
C ASN A 13 14.84 2.04 -21.52
N SER A 14 13.65 1.42 -21.52
CA SER A 14 12.90 1.15 -22.74
C SER A 14 11.87 2.26 -23.00
N PRO A 15 11.32 2.41 -24.22
CA PRO A 15 10.26 3.39 -24.48
C PRO A 15 9.06 3.24 -23.53
N ARG A 16 8.71 1.98 -23.19
CA ARG A 16 7.67 1.70 -22.20
C ARG A 16 8.08 2.11 -20.79
N GLY A 17 9.36 1.99 -20.45
CA GLY A 17 9.93 2.53 -19.22
C GLY A 17 9.70 4.02 -19.11
N ASN A 18 10.09 4.78 -20.13
CA ASN A 18 9.93 6.23 -20.16
C ASN A 18 8.46 6.65 -19.97
N TYR A 19 7.52 6.02 -20.69
CA TYR A 19 6.09 6.32 -20.48
C TYR A 19 5.60 6.01 -19.07
N MET A 20 6.17 4.99 -18.42
CA MET A 20 5.85 4.69 -17.03
C MET A 20 6.44 5.70 -16.06
N GLU A 21 7.65 6.19 -16.31
CA GLU A 21 8.25 7.27 -15.53
C GLU A 21 7.44 8.57 -15.64
N ASP A 22 7.00 8.90 -16.86
CA ASP A 22 6.11 10.04 -17.12
C ASP A 22 4.77 9.88 -16.39
N LEU A 23 4.19 8.68 -16.39
CA LEU A 23 2.96 8.38 -15.67
C LEU A 23 3.13 8.52 -14.15
N ILE A 24 4.21 7.95 -13.60
CA ILE A 24 4.52 8.02 -12.16
C ILE A 24 4.66 9.48 -11.74
N SER A 25 5.43 10.26 -12.51
CA SER A 25 5.68 11.68 -12.25
C SER A 25 4.41 12.52 -12.44
N GLY A 26 3.70 12.34 -13.55
CA GLY A 26 2.50 13.10 -13.90
C GLY A 26 1.32 12.87 -12.95
N LEU A 27 1.24 11.68 -12.33
CA LEU A 27 0.23 11.35 -11.34
C LEU A 27 0.69 11.57 -9.89
N ASN A 28 1.92 12.05 -9.68
CA ASN A 28 2.55 12.23 -8.37
C ASN A 28 2.56 10.96 -7.51
N PHE A 29 2.89 9.82 -8.13
CA PHE A 29 3.20 8.59 -7.41
C PHE A 29 4.67 8.57 -6.98
N HIS A 30 4.93 7.94 -5.84
CA HIS A 30 6.26 7.62 -5.38
C HIS A 30 6.54 6.14 -5.65
N LEU A 31 7.68 5.85 -6.25
CA LEU A 31 8.20 4.50 -6.42
C LEU A 31 8.80 4.02 -5.10
N LEU A 32 8.39 2.82 -4.66
CA LEU A 32 8.93 2.17 -3.46
C LEU A 32 10.02 1.14 -3.75
N ASN A 33 10.18 0.73 -5.01
CA ASN A 33 11.25 -0.15 -5.40
C ASN A 33 12.60 0.54 -5.18
N GLU A 34 13.53 -0.18 -4.56
CA GLU A 34 14.91 0.27 -4.44
C GLU A 34 15.70 -0.17 -5.67
N LYS A 35 16.50 0.74 -6.24
CA LYS A 35 17.27 0.49 -7.48
C LYS A 35 18.24 -0.69 -7.32
N ASP A 36 18.83 -0.82 -6.14
CA ASP A 36 19.85 -1.82 -5.82
C ASP A 36 19.25 -3.07 -5.15
N SER A 37 17.93 -3.28 -5.27
CA SER A 37 17.27 -4.45 -4.70
C SER A 37 17.59 -5.72 -5.48
N GLU A 38 17.33 -6.86 -4.85
CA GLU A 38 17.19 -8.13 -5.55
C GLU A 38 16.14 -8.04 -6.68
N PRO A 39 16.32 -8.80 -7.79
CA PRO A 39 15.35 -8.82 -8.88
C PRO A 39 14.02 -9.44 -8.42
N THR A 40 12.90 -8.86 -8.85
CA THR A 40 11.55 -9.37 -8.55
C THR A 40 11.16 -10.57 -9.42
N TYR A 41 11.85 -10.75 -10.53
CA TYR A 41 11.69 -11.85 -11.46
C TYR A 41 13.04 -12.51 -11.72
N GLN A 42 13.09 -13.83 -11.62
CA GLN A 42 14.26 -14.62 -11.89
C GLN A 42 13.84 -15.94 -12.53
N HIS A 43 14.25 -16.13 -13.77
CA HIS A 43 14.17 -17.38 -14.51
C HIS A 43 15.59 -17.87 -14.85
N ARG A 44 15.73 -19.12 -15.30
CA ARG A 44 17.03 -19.81 -15.50
C ARG A 44 18.17 -18.92 -16.03
N ASN A 45 17.90 -18.11 -17.05
CA ASN A 45 18.89 -17.26 -17.71
C ASN A 45 18.52 -15.76 -17.72
N ALA A 46 17.48 -15.36 -16.98
CA ALA A 46 16.96 -14.00 -17.04
C ALA A 46 16.60 -13.50 -15.64
N LYS A 47 16.97 -12.27 -15.33
CA LYS A 47 16.54 -11.58 -14.11
C LYS A 47 16.00 -10.20 -14.46
N GLY A 48 15.05 -9.72 -13.66
CA GLY A 48 14.45 -8.41 -13.89
C GLY A 48 13.68 -7.87 -12.69
N TRP A 49 13.42 -6.57 -12.73
CA TRP A 49 12.63 -5.81 -11.76
C TRP A 49 11.32 -5.40 -12.42
N LEU A 50 10.51 -6.39 -12.78
CA LEU A 50 9.27 -6.16 -13.55
C LEU A 50 8.13 -5.71 -12.64
N ASP A 51 8.19 -6.01 -11.35
CA ASP A 51 7.11 -5.80 -10.41
C ASP A 51 7.33 -4.49 -9.64
N LEU A 52 6.47 -3.50 -9.89
CA LEU A 52 6.59 -2.17 -9.30
C LEU A 52 5.58 -1.97 -8.19
N LYS A 53 6.01 -1.31 -7.12
CA LYS A 53 5.18 -0.85 -6.03
C LYS A 53 5.17 0.67 -6.02
N LEU A 54 3.99 1.23 -6.25
CA LEU A 54 3.76 2.67 -6.28
C LEU A 54 2.86 3.08 -5.11
N VAL A 55 3.07 4.27 -4.59
CA VAL A 55 2.26 4.83 -3.51
C VAL A 55 1.96 6.29 -3.75
N LYS A 56 0.77 6.74 -3.35
CA LYS A 56 0.39 8.15 -3.45
C LYS A 56 0.61 8.86 -2.12
N GLY A 57 1.31 9.99 -2.15
CA GLY A 57 1.59 10.83 -0.99
C GLY A 57 2.94 10.54 -0.33
N VAL A 58 3.73 11.59 -0.18
CA VAL A 58 5.11 11.52 0.33
C VAL A 58 5.20 10.97 1.75
N ASN A 59 4.24 11.27 2.62
CA ASN A 59 4.26 10.80 4.01
C ASN A 59 4.14 9.28 4.07
N LEU A 60 3.24 8.69 3.26
CA LEU A 60 3.08 7.25 3.21
C LEU A 60 4.29 6.58 2.58
N ALA A 61 4.88 7.18 1.55
CA ALA A 61 6.12 6.68 0.96
C ALA A 61 7.25 6.60 1.98
N ARG A 62 7.40 7.62 2.84
CA ARG A 62 8.45 7.68 3.87
C ARG A 62 8.26 6.69 5.01
N THR A 63 7.01 6.32 5.33
CA THR A 63 6.72 5.38 6.41
C THR A 63 6.51 3.95 5.91
N THR A 64 6.54 3.73 4.60
CA THR A 64 6.39 2.40 4.01
C THR A 64 7.76 1.81 3.76
N SER A 65 8.00 0.59 4.26
CA SER A 65 9.15 -0.21 3.85
C SER A 65 8.76 -1.20 2.77
N TRP A 66 9.69 -1.48 1.87
CA TRP A 66 9.53 -2.41 0.77
C TRP A 66 10.79 -3.27 0.66
N LYS A 67 10.63 -4.57 0.42
CA LYS A 67 11.74 -5.46 0.10
C LYS A 67 11.28 -6.67 -0.68
N VAL A 68 12.19 -7.21 -1.48
CA VAL A 68 12.03 -8.53 -2.10
C VAL A 68 12.37 -9.60 -1.08
N ARG A 69 11.55 -10.64 -0.99
CA ARG A 69 11.76 -11.80 -0.12
C ARG A 69 12.42 -12.92 -0.92
N ASP A 70 13.48 -13.47 -0.35
CA ASP A 70 14.16 -14.64 -0.89
C ASP A 70 13.59 -15.90 -0.24
N GLU A 71 12.44 -16.33 -0.74
CA GLU A 71 11.72 -17.52 -0.26
C GLU A 71 11.57 -18.51 -1.40
N LEU A 72 11.80 -19.80 -1.10
CA LEU A 72 11.61 -20.90 -2.04
C LEU A 72 10.15 -20.94 -2.50
N ASN A 73 9.94 -20.75 -3.79
CA ASN A 73 8.64 -20.85 -4.42
C ASN A 73 8.79 -21.45 -5.82
N LEU A 74 7.68 -21.93 -6.41
CA LEU A 74 7.66 -22.57 -7.73
C LEU A 74 7.39 -21.58 -8.87
N SER A 75 7.38 -20.27 -8.58
CA SER A 75 7.21 -19.20 -9.55
C SER A 75 8.58 -18.61 -9.92
N ASP A 76 8.68 -18.07 -11.13
CA ASP A 76 9.81 -17.23 -11.52
C ASP A 76 9.74 -15.82 -10.88
N HIS A 77 8.64 -15.49 -10.17
CA HIS A 77 8.50 -14.23 -9.44
C HIS A 77 8.85 -14.39 -7.96
N LYS A 78 9.60 -13.44 -7.41
CA LYS A 78 9.91 -13.34 -5.99
C LYS A 78 8.79 -12.60 -5.25
N TYR A 79 8.56 -12.97 -3.99
CA TYR A 79 7.59 -12.28 -3.16
C TYR A 79 8.05 -10.86 -2.83
N ILE A 80 7.10 -9.92 -2.85
CA ILE A 80 7.32 -8.55 -2.41
C ILE A 80 6.66 -8.37 -1.05
N HIS A 81 7.46 -7.98 -0.07
CA HIS A 81 6.96 -7.62 1.25
C HIS A 81 6.90 -6.11 1.38
N THR A 82 5.76 -5.60 1.81
CA THR A 82 5.55 -4.17 2.06
C THR A 82 4.95 -4.01 3.44
N GLN A 83 5.57 -3.17 4.28
CA GLN A 83 5.04 -2.83 5.59
C GLN A 83 4.65 -1.35 5.59
N LEU A 84 3.37 -1.09 5.87
CA LEU A 84 2.82 0.26 5.90
C LEU A 84 2.94 0.85 7.30
N GLY A 85 3.74 1.89 7.49
CA GLY A 85 3.80 2.66 8.72
C GLY A 85 2.64 3.65 8.82
N ILE A 86 1.41 3.15 8.88
CA ILE A 86 0.20 3.96 9.05
C ILE A 86 -0.35 3.84 10.46
N SER A 87 -0.66 4.99 11.07
CA SER A 87 -1.50 5.04 12.26
C SER A 87 -2.95 4.81 11.84
N VAL A 88 -3.46 3.60 12.02
CA VAL A 88 -4.86 3.29 11.77
C VAL A 88 -5.69 3.86 12.93
N GLN A 89 -6.40 4.96 12.71
CA GLN A 89 -7.50 5.36 13.59
C GLN A 89 -8.72 4.50 13.25
N SER A 90 -8.87 3.37 13.93
CA SER A 90 -10.11 2.59 13.84
C SER A 90 -11.23 3.35 14.56
N ARG A 91 -12.29 3.69 13.84
CA ARG A 91 -13.51 4.21 14.44
C ARG A 91 -14.51 3.08 14.51
N THR A 92 -14.74 2.57 15.71
CA THR A 92 -15.84 1.64 15.98
C THR A 92 -17.10 2.46 16.24
N TYR A 93 -18.12 2.26 15.41
CA TYR A 93 -19.45 2.84 15.63
C TYR A 93 -20.37 1.74 16.15
N THR A 94 -20.93 1.92 17.34
CA THR A 94 -22.01 1.06 17.82
C THR A 94 -23.30 1.53 17.16
N ARG A 95 -23.78 0.78 16.15
CA ARG A 95 -25.12 0.96 15.60
C ARG A 95 -26.10 0.23 16.51
N CYS A 96 -27.03 0.97 17.11
CA CYS A 96 -28.12 0.39 17.87
C CYS A 96 -29.40 0.45 17.04
N GLU A 97 -30.07 -0.69 16.90
CA GLU A 97 -31.38 -0.78 16.27
C GLU A 97 -32.47 -1.00 17.31
N THR A 98 -33.63 -0.42 17.07
CA THR A 98 -34.82 -0.63 17.90
C THR A 98 -35.67 -1.73 17.28
N ALA A 99 -35.96 -2.79 18.03
CA ALA A 99 -36.75 -3.93 17.54
C ALA A 99 -38.12 -3.53 16.96
N TYR A 100 -38.71 -2.41 17.43
CA TYR A 100 -40.07 -1.99 17.06
C TYR A 100 -40.17 -0.50 16.69
N GLY A 101 -39.13 0.07 16.08
CA GLY A 101 -39.06 1.51 15.75
C GLY A 101 -38.92 2.41 16.98
N GLY A 102 -39.22 3.70 16.83
CA GLY A 102 -39.08 4.68 17.93
C GLY A 102 -37.71 5.38 18.01
N HIS A 103 -36.97 5.43 16.90
CA HIS A 103 -35.64 6.07 16.80
C HIS A 103 -35.57 7.45 17.45
N ARG A 104 -36.59 8.32 17.30
CA ARG A 104 -36.58 9.67 17.92
C ARG A 104 -36.52 9.64 19.45
N LYS A 105 -37.20 8.71 20.12
CA LYS A 105 -37.14 8.58 21.59
C LYS A 105 -35.77 8.03 22.01
N PHE A 106 -35.28 7.03 21.28
CA PHE A 106 -33.97 6.44 21.51
C PHE A 106 -32.83 7.45 21.33
N SER A 107 -32.79 8.19 20.22
CA SER A 107 -31.81 9.24 19.96
C SER A 107 -31.82 10.33 21.05
N ARG A 108 -33.01 10.71 21.54
CA ARG A 108 -33.15 11.67 22.63
C ARG A 108 -32.51 11.17 23.94
N CYS A 109 -32.77 9.90 24.30
CA CYS A 109 -32.19 9.28 25.50
C CYS A 109 -30.66 9.18 25.46
N ILE A 110 -30.06 9.01 24.28
CA ILE A 110 -28.61 8.91 24.11
C ILE A 110 -27.96 10.30 24.04
N SER A 111 -28.61 11.28 23.40
CA SER A 111 -28.07 12.65 23.25
C SER A 111 -27.82 13.37 24.58
N GLY A 112 -28.48 12.96 25.66
CA GLY A 112 -28.30 13.51 27.01
C GLY A 112 -27.26 12.80 27.89
N LYS A 113 -26.66 11.69 27.44
CA LYS A 113 -25.70 10.91 28.24
C LYS A 113 -24.29 11.05 27.67
N LYS A 114 -23.37 11.63 28.45
CA LYS A 114 -21.93 11.58 28.16
C LYS A 114 -21.42 10.16 28.45
N PHE A 115 -21.05 9.42 27.43
CA PHE A 115 -20.37 8.13 27.61
C PHE A 115 -18.88 8.37 27.87
N ALA A 116 -18.30 7.61 28.79
CA ALA A 116 -16.87 7.67 29.09
C ALA A 116 -16.08 7.25 27.85
N LYS A 117 -15.02 8.01 27.53
CA LYS A 117 -14.05 7.62 26.49
C LYS A 117 -13.36 6.34 26.95
N SER A 118 -13.44 5.27 26.16
CA SER A 118 -12.55 4.12 26.35
C SER A 118 -11.13 4.55 25.97
N ASN A 119 -10.24 4.61 26.95
CA ASN A 119 -8.81 4.68 26.69
C ASN A 119 -8.36 3.28 26.30
N ASN A 120 -7.88 3.13 25.06
CA ASN A 120 -7.19 1.91 24.64
C ASN A 120 -5.70 2.10 24.91
N TYR A 121 -5.09 1.13 25.58
CA TYR A 121 -3.64 0.98 25.75
C TYR A 121 -2.98 0.57 24.44
#